data_AF-A0A4V2Q0B9-F1
#
_entry.id   AF-A0A4V2Q0B9-F1
#
_cell.length_a   1.000
_cell.length_b   1.000
_cell.length_c   1.000
_cell.angle_alpha   90.00
_cell.angle_beta   90.00
_cell.angle_gamma   90.00
#
_symmetry.space_group_name_H-M   'P 1'
#
loop_
_entity.id
_entity.type
_entity.pdbx_description
1 polymer ?
#
loop_
_entity_poly.entity_id
_entity_poly.type
_entity_poly.pdbx_seq_one_letter_code
_entity_poly.pdbx_strand_id
1 'polypeptide(L)'
;MKFRNWRKLIICLLFIIFLVSCTNVENNEVKDSDILEEDMVNEADTIENDIDYSSFIKKIWINESSEQQDNIDDLFLYLNKVESDNVEGEIFIGKMPISSYYYYNPPFSEKYPWNLIGTVKGDSVECELFGEEMNGNISLALNNAYIEGNVELTEEVVLNDKFIDEDRYKFRPYTINDVTLKYNEMGISTTLLDEHSYGVHIDTWGKVYFKSMMINSNKSHPAFFLTNEENEILYQLNAPFQNGLDVTEISIDDIDRDGLEDIVVILGDKDTSIGGVVAWIFFQTEDGFFCVRNEVQKDLNIKYYDTINLKTKTLKEYFEFK
;
A
#
# COMPACT_ATOMS: atom_id res chain seq x y z
N MET A 1 10.92 -68.54 -8.86
CA MET A 1 12.23 -68.33 -9.50
C MET A 1 13.02 -67.38 -8.61
N LYS A 2 14.21 -67.79 -8.17
CA LYS A 2 15.03 -67.21 -7.07
C LYS A 2 16.13 -66.26 -7.59
N PHE A 3 16.76 -65.56 -6.63
CA PHE A 3 18.03 -64.78 -6.62
C PHE A 3 17.84 -63.25 -6.74
N ARG A 4 18.15 -62.38 -5.77
CA ARG A 4 19.20 -62.23 -4.71
C ARG A 4 20.52 -61.63 -5.22
N ASN A 5 20.76 -60.36 -4.81
CA ASN A 5 22.03 -59.72 -4.39
C ASN A 5 23.29 -59.76 -5.28
N TRP A 6 23.95 -58.59 -5.48
CA TRP A 6 25.17 -58.15 -4.75
C TRP A 6 26.03 -57.10 -5.51
N ARG A 7 26.44 -56.06 -4.76
CA ARG A 7 27.80 -55.48 -4.57
C ARG A 7 28.67 -55.06 -5.76
N LYS A 8 29.25 -53.85 -5.64
CA LYS A 8 30.69 -53.44 -5.69
C LYS A 8 30.79 -51.95 -6.16
N LEU A 9 31.67 -51.04 -5.72
CA LEU A 9 32.76 -50.99 -4.71
C LEU A 9 33.33 -49.53 -4.65
N ILE A 10 34.19 -49.23 -3.64
CA ILE A 10 35.21 -48.14 -3.49
C ILE A 10 34.70 -46.92 -2.69
N ILE A 11 35.07 -46.56 -1.44
CA ILE A 11 36.24 -46.72 -0.54
C ILE A 11 37.56 -46.13 -1.06
N CYS A 12 37.96 -44.95 -0.53
CA CYS A 12 39.25 -44.67 0.15
C CYS A 12 39.24 -43.21 0.68
N LEU A 13 39.17 -42.91 1.98
CA LEU A 13 40.24 -42.90 3.02
C LEU A 13 41.39 -41.91 2.71
N LEU A 14 41.55 -40.87 3.54
CA LEU A 14 42.69 -40.75 4.47
C LEU A 14 42.66 -39.47 5.34
N PHE A 15 42.45 -39.71 6.63
CA PHE A 15 42.89 -38.92 7.77
C PHE A 15 44.42 -38.85 7.81
N ILE A 16 45.01 -37.67 8.06
CA ILE A 16 46.32 -37.55 8.72
C ILE A 16 46.23 -36.50 9.82
N ILE A 17 46.31 -37.00 11.06
CA ILE A 17 46.66 -36.27 12.28
C ILE A 17 48.19 -36.26 12.36
N PHE A 18 48.80 -35.13 12.68
CA PHE A 18 50.08 -35.10 13.40
C PHE A 18 50.09 -33.95 14.42
N LEU A 19 50.03 -34.34 15.69
CA LEU A 19 50.58 -33.62 16.84
C LEU A 19 51.88 -34.34 17.26
N VAL A 20 52.63 -33.73 18.18
CA VAL A 20 53.94 -34.09 18.81
C VAL A 20 55.10 -33.28 18.20
N SER A 21 55.98 -32.58 18.93
CA SER A 21 56.15 -32.30 20.37
C SER A 21 57.23 -31.20 20.52
N CYS A 22 57.21 -30.55 21.69
CA CYS A 22 58.17 -29.61 22.27
C CYS A 22 59.67 -29.94 22.12
N THR A 23 60.52 -28.89 22.13
CA THR A 23 61.68 -28.76 23.03
C THR A 23 62.14 -27.29 23.19
N ASN A 24 62.83 -27.05 24.30
CA ASN A 24 63.06 -25.82 25.08
C ASN A 24 64.31 -24.99 24.73
N VAL A 25 64.25 -23.69 25.09
CA VAL A 25 65.24 -22.82 25.81
C VAL A 25 66.60 -22.51 25.17
N GLU A 26 66.92 -21.20 24.96
CA GLU A 26 67.87 -20.39 25.78
C GLU A 26 67.91 -18.89 25.39
N ASN A 27 68.27 -18.04 26.36
CA ASN A 27 68.23 -16.56 26.39
C ASN A 27 69.27 -15.83 25.52
N ASN A 28 68.99 -14.59 25.06
CA ASN A 28 69.71 -13.36 25.49
C ASN A 28 69.32 -12.06 24.72
N GLU A 29 69.14 -11.00 25.52
CA GLU A 29 69.49 -9.57 25.35
C GLU A 29 68.98 -8.68 24.19
N VAL A 30 68.05 -7.79 24.56
CA VAL A 30 67.95 -6.31 24.36
C VAL A 30 68.80 -5.65 23.25
N LYS A 31 68.14 -4.97 22.28
CA LYS A 31 68.19 -3.50 22.08
C LYS A 31 67.38 -2.99 20.87
N ASP A 32 66.66 -1.90 21.14
CA ASP A 32 66.29 -0.74 20.31
C ASP A 32 65.35 -0.84 19.10
N SER A 33 64.28 -0.03 19.23
CA SER A 33 63.59 0.83 18.26
C SER A 33 63.14 0.24 16.92
N ASP A 34 61.82 0.12 16.73
CA ASP A 34 61.09 1.14 15.95
C ASP A 34 59.57 0.95 16.03
N ILE A 35 58.89 2.09 15.97
CA ILE A 35 57.45 2.32 16.12
C ILE A 35 56.70 1.74 14.92
N LEU A 36 55.65 0.95 15.18
CA LEU A 36 54.46 0.89 14.33
C LEU A 36 53.23 0.85 15.24
N GLU A 37 52.50 1.97 15.24
CA GLU A 37 51.14 2.06 15.75
C GLU A 37 50.26 1.14 14.88
N GLU A 38 49.82 0.03 15.46
CA GLU A 38 48.72 -0.75 14.89
C GLU A 38 47.43 -0.11 15.43
N ASP A 39 46.87 0.79 14.63
CA ASP A 39 45.49 1.26 14.77
C ASP A 39 44.59 0.03 14.80
N MET A 40 44.05 -0.26 15.98
CA MET A 40 42.89 -1.13 16.14
C MET A 40 41.72 -0.45 15.43
N VAL A 41 41.55 -0.78 14.15
CA VAL A 41 40.29 -0.60 13.44
C VAL A 41 39.28 -1.46 14.20
N ASN A 42 38.55 -0.83 15.12
CA ASN A 42 37.25 -1.31 15.54
C ASN A 42 36.39 -1.28 14.28
N GLU A 43 36.36 -2.41 13.58
CA GLU A 43 35.26 -2.79 12.71
C GLU A 43 34.05 -2.86 13.65
N ALA A 44 33.44 -1.69 13.87
CA ALA A 44 32.09 -1.62 14.35
C ALA A 44 31.30 -2.34 13.27
N ASP A 45 30.98 -3.61 13.53
CA ASP A 45 29.87 -4.31 12.92
C ASP A 45 28.69 -3.34 12.97
N THR A 46 28.49 -2.59 11.89
CA THR A 46 27.25 -1.92 11.59
C THR A 46 26.24 -3.05 11.51
N ILE A 47 25.51 -3.24 12.61
CA ILE A 47 24.23 -3.93 12.58
C ILE A 47 23.39 -3.08 11.63
N GLU A 48 23.42 -3.46 10.35
CA GLU A 48 22.51 -2.97 9.34
C GLU A 48 21.13 -3.41 9.84
N ASN A 49 20.41 -2.48 10.47
CA ASN A 49 18.98 -2.65 10.69
C ASN A 49 18.38 -2.71 9.29
N ASP A 50 18.18 -3.93 8.79
CA ASP A 50 17.55 -4.16 7.50
C ASP A 50 16.11 -3.65 7.60
N ILE A 51 15.88 -2.43 7.10
CA ILE A 51 14.57 -1.79 7.12
C ILE A 51 13.71 -2.53 6.11
N ASP A 52 12.57 -3.03 6.56
CA ASP A 52 11.59 -3.63 5.66
C ASP A 52 10.86 -2.54 4.87
N TYR A 53 11.44 -2.16 3.73
CA TYR A 53 10.89 -1.15 2.83
C TYR A 53 9.49 -1.49 2.31
N SER A 54 9.09 -2.77 2.33
CA SER A 54 7.76 -3.19 1.90
C SER A 54 6.65 -2.65 2.82
N SER A 55 6.98 -2.28 4.06
CA SER A 55 6.03 -1.69 5.01
C SER A 55 5.63 -0.24 4.69
N PHE A 56 6.37 0.42 3.78
CA PHE A 56 6.16 1.82 3.41
C PHE A 56 5.37 2.01 2.11
N ILE A 57 5.39 0.99 1.25
CA ILE A 57 4.74 1.04 -0.06
C ILE A 57 3.25 0.72 0.05
N LYS A 58 2.49 1.18 -0.95
CA LYS A 58 1.05 0.86 -1.10
C LYS A 58 0.19 1.24 0.12
N LYS A 59 0.63 2.25 0.88
CA LYS A 59 -0.03 2.77 2.09
C LYS A 59 -0.22 4.28 1.95
N ILE A 60 -1.36 4.78 2.42
CA ILE A 60 -1.62 6.21 2.46
C ILE A 60 -1.04 6.77 3.76
N TRP A 61 -0.13 7.72 3.65
CA TRP A 61 0.47 8.43 4.77
C TRP A 61 -0.14 9.83 4.87
N ILE A 62 -0.76 10.15 6.00
CA ILE A 62 -1.37 11.45 6.27
C ILE A 62 -0.52 12.26 7.23
N ASN A 63 -0.44 13.57 7.02
CA ASN A 63 0.25 14.47 7.93
C ASN A 63 -0.45 14.51 9.30
N GLU A 64 0.32 14.27 10.35
CA GLU A 64 -0.03 14.48 11.75
C GLU A 64 0.28 15.95 12.08
N SER A 65 -0.54 16.87 11.55
CA SER A 65 -0.42 18.28 11.92
C SER A 65 -0.69 18.45 13.41
N SER A 66 0.25 19.06 14.13
CA SER A 66 0.14 19.33 15.56
C SER A 66 -0.95 20.39 15.80
N GLU A 67 -2.13 20.00 16.30
CA GLU A 67 -3.20 20.74 17.02
C GLU A 67 -3.48 22.24 16.75
N GLN A 68 -2.85 22.94 15.81
CA GLN A 68 -2.85 24.42 15.73
C GLN A 68 -2.95 25.01 14.33
N GLN A 69 -3.07 24.24 13.26
CA GLN A 69 -3.27 24.81 11.93
C GLN A 69 -4.53 24.27 11.27
N ASP A 70 -5.56 25.12 11.24
CA ASP A 70 -6.88 24.95 10.58
C ASP A 70 -6.82 24.66 9.06
N ASN A 71 -5.71 24.21 8.45
CA ASN A 71 -5.63 24.18 6.98
C ASN A 71 -4.80 23.11 6.26
N ILE A 72 -4.13 22.16 6.93
CA ILE A 72 -3.40 21.08 6.23
C ILE A 72 -3.85 19.67 6.67
N ASP A 73 -5.17 19.45 6.79
CA ASP A 73 -5.78 18.10 6.89
C ASP A 73 -5.66 17.27 5.60
N ASP A 74 -4.85 17.74 4.65
CA ASP A 74 -5.00 17.44 3.24
C ASP A 74 -3.66 17.08 2.59
N LEU A 75 -2.54 16.98 3.32
CA LEU A 75 -1.26 16.53 2.75
C LEU A 75 -1.12 15.01 2.89
N PHE A 76 -1.00 14.33 1.75
CA PHE A 76 -0.85 12.88 1.65
C PHE A 76 0.48 12.54 0.99
N LEU A 77 1.15 11.53 1.53
CA LEU A 77 2.31 10.90 0.92
C LEU A 77 1.93 9.47 0.53
N TYR A 78 2.33 9.07 -0.66
CA TYR A 78 2.16 7.72 -1.18
C TYR A 78 3.46 7.24 -1.80
N LEU A 79 3.96 6.09 -1.35
CA LEU A 79 5.17 5.48 -1.92
C LEU A 79 4.75 4.28 -2.77
N ASN A 80 5.07 4.35 -4.06
CA ASN A 80 4.82 3.28 -5.02
C ASN A 80 5.89 2.19 -4.92
N LYS A 81 7.13 2.64 -4.74
CA LYS A 81 8.32 1.80 -4.82
C LYS A 81 9.35 2.31 -3.84
N VAL A 82 9.94 1.42 -3.04
CA VAL A 82 11.09 1.71 -2.18
C VAL A 82 12.02 0.50 -2.25
N GLU A 83 13.12 0.66 -2.97
CA GLU A 83 14.21 -0.32 -3.11
C GLU A 83 15.51 0.33 -2.64
N SER A 84 16.55 -0.48 -2.36
CA SER A 84 17.80 -0.04 -1.72
C SER A 84 18.47 1.21 -2.33
N ASP A 85 18.23 1.52 -3.61
CA ASP A 85 18.77 2.70 -4.29
C ASP A 85 17.71 3.54 -5.02
N ASN A 86 16.43 3.18 -4.99
CA ASN A 86 15.40 3.86 -5.78
C ASN A 86 14.09 3.97 -5.01
N VAL A 87 13.53 5.18 -4.98
CA VAL A 87 12.19 5.44 -4.46
C VAL A 87 11.35 6.15 -5.52
N GLU A 88 10.09 5.76 -5.61
CA GLU A 88 9.08 6.40 -6.44
C GLU A 88 7.80 6.55 -5.63
N GLY A 89 7.08 7.65 -5.85
CA GLY A 89 5.87 7.94 -5.12
C GLY A 89 5.25 9.26 -5.54
N GLU A 90 4.30 9.73 -4.75
CA GLU A 90 3.53 10.92 -5.03
C GLU A 90 3.16 11.64 -3.72
N ILE A 91 3.12 12.96 -3.78
CA ILE A 91 2.58 13.83 -2.74
C ILE A 91 1.35 14.56 -3.29
N PHE A 92 0.33 14.67 -2.44
CA PHE A 92 -0.93 15.29 -2.82
C PHE A 92 -1.40 16.24 -1.74
N ILE A 93 -1.96 17.36 -2.18
CA ILE A 93 -2.81 18.19 -1.34
C ILE A 93 -4.27 17.91 -1.68
N GLY A 94 -5.16 17.94 -0.70
CA GLY A 94 -6.60 18.00 -0.90
C GLY A 94 -7.28 16.65 -0.80
N LYS A 95 -7.66 16.08 -1.94
CA LYS A 95 -8.43 14.83 -1.97
C LYS A 95 -7.49 13.63 -2.04
N MET A 96 -7.89 12.56 -1.35
CA MET A 96 -7.06 11.37 -1.14
C MET A 96 -6.77 10.65 -2.47
N PRO A 97 -5.51 10.28 -2.74
CA PRO A 97 -5.04 9.93 -4.09
C PRO A 97 -5.46 8.56 -4.63
N ILE A 98 -5.79 7.59 -3.76
CA ILE A 98 -5.91 6.19 -4.18
C ILE A 98 -7.37 5.79 -4.21
N SER A 99 -7.94 6.03 -5.38
CA SER A 99 -9.37 5.96 -5.61
C SER A 99 -9.59 5.51 -7.03
N SER A 100 -10.31 4.41 -7.26
CA SER A 100 -10.66 3.95 -8.62
C SER A 100 -11.43 5.01 -9.45
N TYR A 101 -11.92 6.06 -8.79
CA TYR A 101 -12.56 7.21 -9.40
C TYR A 101 -11.58 8.19 -10.06
N TYR A 102 -10.28 8.20 -9.71
CA TYR A 102 -9.26 8.97 -10.44
C TYR A 102 -9.21 8.58 -11.92
N TYR A 103 -9.53 7.33 -12.23
CA TYR A 103 -9.62 6.83 -13.61
C TYR A 103 -10.98 7.06 -14.28
N TYR A 104 -12.06 7.29 -13.51
CA TYR A 104 -13.42 7.35 -14.03
C TYR A 104 -13.84 8.77 -14.46
N ASN A 105 -13.39 9.77 -13.73
CA ASN A 105 -13.71 11.18 -13.96
C ASN A 105 -12.83 11.96 -12.97
N PRO A 106 -11.70 12.60 -13.32
CA PRO A 106 -11.02 13.50 -12.38
C PRO A 106 -12.06 14.57 -12.00
N PRO A 107 -12.69 14.51 -10.81
CA PRO A 107 -13.86 15.32 -10.55
C PRO A 107 -13.36 16.71 -10.29
N PHE A 108 -13.49 17.55 -11.31
CA PHE A 108 -13.25 18.99 -11.23
C PHE A 108 -11.78 19.32 -10.96
N SER A 109 -11.18 19.98 -11.94
CA SER A 109 -10.19 21.06 -11.79
C SER A 109 -9.33 21.04 -10.53
N GLU A 110 -8.01 20.94 -10.75
CA GLU A 110 -6.94 21.31 -9.82
C GLU A 110 -6.68 20.31 -8.69
N LYS A 111 -5.69 19.44 -8.90
CA LYS A 111 -4.61 19.12 -7.96
C LYS A 111 -3.80 17.96 -8.55
N TYR A 112 -2.65 18.31 -9.10
CA TYR A 112 -1.72 17.37 -9.71
C TYR A 112 -0.94 16.63 -8.61
N PRO A 113 -0.78 15.30 -8.68
CA PRO A 113 0.28 14.63 -7.91
C PRO A 113 1.60 15.34 -8.18
N TRP A 114 2.36 15.60 -7.13
CA TRP A 114 3.79 15.83 -7.30
C TRP A 114 4.49 14.50 -7.18
N ASN A 115 5.10 14.09 -8.27
CA ASN A 115 5.85 12.86 -8.30
C ASN A 115 7.14 13.06 -7.50
N LEU A 116 7.50 12.04 -6.74
CA LEU A 116 8.80 11.95 -6.08
C LEU A 116 9.60 10.83 -6.73
N ILE A 117 10.83 11.14 -7.12
CA ILE A 117 11.82 10.16 -7.56
C ILE A 117 13.11 10.45 -6.79
N GLY A 118 13.72 9.42 -6.23
CA GLY A 118 14.84 9.61 -5.32
C GLY A 118 15.66 8.38 -5.06
N THR A 119 16.59 8.52 -4.12
CA THR A 119 17.49 7.44 -3.70
C THR A 119 17.34 7.18 -2.21
N VAL A 120 17.45 5.91 -1.83
CA VAL A 120 17.40 5.47 -0.44
C VAL A 120 18.82 5.30 0.09
N LYS A 121 19.07 5.69 1.34
CA LYS A 121 20.33 5.51 2.07
C LYS A 121 20.00 5.14 3.51
N GLY A 122 19.85 3.84 3.79
CA GLY A 122 19.44 3.36 5.11
C GLY A 122 18.00 3.78 5.42
N ASP A 123 17.81 4.51 6.51
CA ASP A 123 16.50 5.05 6.90
C ASP A 123 16.14 6.37 6.21
N SER A 124 17.03 6.92 5.40
CA SER A 124 16.85 8.26 4.83
C SER A 124 16.65 8.17 3.32
N VAL A 125 15.76 9.00 2.81
CA VAL A 125 15.40 9.06 1.40
C VAL A 125 15.48 10.49 0.93
N GLU A 126 16.15 10.73 -0.19
CA GLU A 126 16.25 12.05 -0.81
C GLU A 126 15.62 11.99 -2.19
N CYS A 127 14.59 12.80 -2.41
CA CYS A 127 13.84 12.84 -3.66
C CYS A 127 13.81 14.23 -4.28
N GLU A 128 13.77 14.25 -5.60
CA GLU A 128 13.31 15.40 -6.37
C GLU A 128 11.78 15.33 -6.45
N LEU A 129 11.12 16.47 -6.23
CA LEU A 129 9.70 16.68 -6.45
C LEU A 129 9.49 17.36 -7.81
N PHE A 130 8.57 16.84 -8.61
CA PHE A 130 8.21 17.45 -9.88
C PHE A 130 6.72 17.29 -10.24
N GLY A 131 6.15 18.37 -10.75
CA GLY A 131 4.79 18.42 -11.31
C GLY A 131 4.54 19.75 -12.04
N GLU A 132 3.31 19.96 -12.54
CA GLU A 132 2.99 21.13 -13.36
C GLU A 132 3.18 22.47 -12.62
N GLU A 133 2.97 22.49 -11.31
CA GLU A 133 2.92 23.72 -10.50
C GLU A 133 3.96 23.77 -9.37
N MET A 134 4.74 22.71 -9.17
CA MET A 134 5.74 22.63 -8.10
C MET A 134 6.93 21.80 -8.55
N ASN A 135 8.11 22.32 -8.25
CA ASN A 135 9.35 21.55 -8.24
C ASN A 135 10.06 21.80 -6.90
N GLY A 136 10.86 20.86 -6.45
CA GLY A 136 11.49 20.94 -5.14
C GLY A 136 12.30 19.71 -4.82
N ASN A 137 12.73 19.63 -3.58
CA ASN A 137 13.32 18.44 -3.00
C ASN A 137 12.51 18.06 -1.75
N ILE A 138 12.50 16.77 -1.44
CA ILE A 138 12.00 16.27 -0.18
C ILE A 138 12.97 15.25 0.40
N SER A 139 13.30 15.43 1.66
CA SER A 139 14.04 14.45 2.46
C SER A 139 13.05 13.71 3.36
N LEU A 140 13.02 12.38 3.32
CA LEU A 140 12.16 11.56 4.18
C LEU A 140 13.03 10.68 5.09
N ALA A 141 12.75 10.70 6.39
CA ALA A 141 13.25 9.72 7.34
C ALA A 141 12.17 8.65 7.58
N LEU A 142 12.48 7.40 7.24
CA LEU A 142 11.60 6.25 7.26
C LEU A 142 11.62 5.57 8.64
N ASN A 143 10.46 5.53 9.29
CA ASN A 143 10.21 4.72 10.46
C ASN A 143 8.90 3.92 10.26
N ASN A 144 8.88 2.65 10.64
CA ASN A 144 7.71 1.78 10.38
C ASN A 144 6.39 2.36 10.92
N ALA A 145 6.43 3.18 11.97
CA ALA A 145 5.25 3.83 12.54
C ALA A 145 4.94 5.22 11.94
N TYR A 146 5.93 5.93 11.41
CA TYR A 146 5.78 7.30 10.91
C TYR A 146 6.87 7.66 9.90
N ILE A 147 6.62 8.61 9.01
CA ILE A 147 7.63 9.17 8.12
C ILE A 147 7.82 10.63 8.50
N GLU A 148 9.05 11.06 8.79
CA GLU A 148 9.34 12.50 8.92
C GLU A 148 9.78 13.02 7.55
N GLY A 149 9.17 14.10 7.06
CA GLY A 149 9.50 14.70 5.77
C GLY A 149 9.91 16.16 5.93
N ASN A 150 10.96 16.57 5.25
CA ASN A 150 11.36 17.97 5.12
C ASN A 150 11.24 18.38 3.65
N VAL A 151 10.37 19.34 3.35
CA VAL A 151 10.12 19.80 1.97
C VAL A 151 10.84 21.13 1.74
N GLU A 152 11.66 21.18 0.69
CA GLU A 152 12.34 22.38 0.22
C GLU A 152 11.86 22.69 -1.20
N LEU A 153 11.07 23.75 -1.36
CA LEU A 153 10.48 24.11 -2.64
C LEU A 153 11.41 25.03 -3.43
N THR A 154 11.49 24.87 -4.75
CA THR A 154 12.26 25.82 -5.56
C THR A 154 11.57 27.18 -5.69
N GLU A 155 10.24 27.20 -5.58
CA GLU A 155 9.39 28.39 -5.65
C GLU A 155 8.21 28.23 -4.67
N GLU A 156 7.68 29.34 -4.13
CA GLU A 156 6.49 29.32 -3.26
C GLU A 156 5.26 28.90 -4.08
N VAL A 157 4.59 27.82 -3.68
CA VAL A 157 3.41 27.30 -4.38
C VAL A 157 2.17 27.49 -3.52
N VAL A 158 1.19 28.21 -4.07
CA VAL A 158 -0.10 28.46 -3.43
C VAL A 158 -1.18 27.65 -4.15
N LEU A 159 -1.72 26.63 -3.49
CA LEU A 159 -2.81 25.81 -4.03
C LEU A 159 -4.10 26.07 -3.28
N ASN A 160 -5.07 26.75 -3.91
CA ASN A 160 -6.40 26.96 -3.34
C ASN A 160 -6.37 27.54 -1.91
N ASP A 161 -5.58 28.60 -1.71
CA ASP A 161 -5.31 29.24 -0.40
C ASP A 161 -4.63 28.34 0.65
N LYS A 162 -4.12 27.17 0.25
CA LYS A 162 -3.29 26.28 1.07
C LYS A 162 -1.84 26.35 0.61
N PHE A 163 -0.94 26.39 1.58
CA PHE A 163 0.50 26.48 1.38
C PHE A 163 1.13 25.18 1.87
N ILE A 164 2.11 24.66 1.13
CA ILE A 164 3.15 23.83 1.75
C ILE A 164 4.19 24.82 2.21
N ASP A 165 4.29 24.97 3.52
CA ASP A 165 5.40 25.67 4.12
C ASP A 165 6.66 24.80 3.96
N GLU A 166 7.83 25.43 3.80
CA GLU A 166 9.11 24.76 4.00
C GLU A 166 9.18 24.31 5.47
N ASP A 167 8.65 23.12 5.75
CA ASP A 167 8.42 22.67 7.10
C ASP A 167 8.67 21.17 7.23
N ARG A 168 8.80 20.76 8.47
CA ARG A 168 8.92 19.37 8.88
C ARG A 168 7.54 18.78 9.07
N TYR A 169 7.17 17.92 8.14
CA TYR A 169 5.97 17.12 8.20
C TYR A 169 6.24 15.81 8.95
N LYS A 170 5.25 15.33 9.68
CA LYS A 170 5.29 14.00 10.28
C LYS A 170 4.08 13.24 9.78
N PHE A 171 4.30 12.23 8.97
CA PHE A 171 3.26 11.42 8.39
C PHE A 171 3.04 10.15 9.19
N ARG A 172 1.78 9.75 9.34
CA ARG A 172 1.38 8.46 9.89
C ARG A 172 0.45 7.71 8.92
N PRO A 173 0.33 6.38 9.04
CA PRO A 173 -0.65 5.61 8.30
C PRO A 173 -2.08 6.18 8.44
N TYR A 174 -2.78 6.28 7.32
CA TYR A 174 -4.22 6.58 7.30
C TYR A 174 -5.01 5.32 7.61
N THR A 175 -5.99 5.41 8.50
CA THR A 175 -6.71 4.25 9.01
C THR A 175 -8.22 4.36 8.83
N ILE A 176 -8.92 3.24 8.95
CA ILE A 176 -10.39 3.22 8.99
C ILE A 176 -10.96 4.12 10.11
N ASN A 177 -10.25 4.25 11.24
CA ASN A 177 -10.69 5.12 12.33
C ASN A 177 -10.64 6.60 11.93
N ASP A 178 -9.66 7.01 11.12
CA ASP A 178 -9.59 8.38 10.61
C ASP A 178 -10.77 8.72 9.69
N VAL A 179 -11.20 7.75 8.87
CA VAL A 179 -12.43 7.88 8.06
C VAL A 179 -13.64 8.09 8.98
N THR A 180 -13.80 7.26 10.00
CA THR A 180 -14.90 7.36 10.97
C THR A 180 -14.90 8.69 11.71
N LEU A 181 -13.74 9.15 12.21
CA LEU A 181 -13.61 10.43 12.90
C LEU A 181 -14.00 11.60 12.00
N LYS A 182 -13.47 11.64 10.77
CA LYS A 182 -13.79 12.67 9.77
C LYS A 182 -15.29 12.79 9.52
N TYR A 183 -16.00 11.68 9.32
CA TYR A 183 -17.45 11.72 9.14
C TYR A 183 -18.19 12.14 10.41
N ASN A 184 -17.75 11.67 11.58
CA ASN A 184 -18.37 12.04 12.86
C ASN A 184 -18.25 13.54 13.14
N GLU A 185 -17.13 14.18 12.80
CA GLU A 185 -16.94 15.63 12.89
C GLU A 185 -17.92 16.41 12.00
N MET A 186 -18.30 15.83 10.85
CA MET A 186 -19.35 16.34 9.97
C MET A 186 -20.77 16.03 10.47
N GLY A 187 -20.92 15.40 11.65
CA GLY A 187 -22.20 14.95 12.19
C GLY A 187 -22.81 13.76 11.44
N ILE A 188 -22.00 13.01 10.69
CA ILE A 188 -22.41 11.85 9.91
C ILE A 188 -21.88 10.59 10.61
N SER A 189 -22.77 9.68 10.98
CA SER A 189 -22.32 8.41 11.56
C SER A 189 -21.86 7.44 10.47
N THR A 190 -20.92 6.56 10.81
CA THR A 190 -20.47 5.46 9.95
C THR A 190 -20.72 4.12 10.62
N THR A 191 -20.86 3.05 9.84
CA THR A 191 -21.07 1.70 10.36
C THR A 191 -20.25 0.72 9.53
N LEU A 192 -19.31 0.01 10.16
CA LEU A 192 -18.65 -1.10 9.50
C LEU A 192 -19.64 -2.25 9.30
N LEU A 193 -19.64 -2.82 8.10
CA LEU A 193 -20.45 -3.97 7.72
C LEU A 193 -19.59 -5.22 7.86
N ASP A 194 -19.53 -5.77 9.08
CA ASP A 194 -18.67 -6.91 9.41
C ASP A 194 -18.98 -8.14 8.57
N GLU A 195 -20.26 -8.37 8.21
CA GLU A 195 -20.69 -9.45 7.32
C GLU A 195 -20.12 -9.34 5.89
N HIS A 196 -19.65 -8.15 5.52
CA HIS A 196 -19.05 -7.82 4.23
C HIS A 196 -17.59 -7.38 4.38
N SER A 197 -16.95 -7.73 5.50
CA SER A 197 -15.57 -7.39 5.80
C SER A 197 -14.78 -8.64 6.19
N TYR A 198 -13.78 -9.00 5.39
CA TYR A 198 -13.03 -10.26 5.57
C TYR A 198 -11.63 -10.20 4.98
N GLY A 199 -10.74 -11.07 5.49
CA GLY A 199 -9.42 -11.28 4.92
C GLY A 199 -9.51 -11.99 3.57
N VAL A 200 -8.74 -11.53 2.60
CA VAL A 200 -8.72 -12.03 1.22
C VAL A 200 -7.28 -12.02 0.69
N HIS A 201 -6.99 -12.93 -0.25
CA HIS A 201 -5.78 -12.86 -1.05
C HIS A 201 -6.16 -12.29 -2.41
N ILE A 202 -5.42 -11.28 -2.87
CA ILE A 202 -5.60 -10.65 -4.19
C ILE A 202 -4.23 -10.64 -4.85
N ASP A 203 -4.13 -11.10 -6.09
CA ASP A 203 -2.88 -11.46 -6.78
C ASP A 203 -1.78 -10.39 -6.68
N THR A 204 -2.11 -9.12 -6.95
CA THR A 204 -1.15 -8.01 -6.91
C THR A 204 -0.91 -7.42 -5.52
N TRP A 205 -1.73 -7.79 -4.53
CA TRP A 205 -1.70 -7.24 -3.16
C TRP A 205 -1.27 -8.25 -2.11
N GLY A 206 -1.29 -9.54 -2.42
CA GLY A 206 -1.13 -10.60 -1.45
C GLY A 206 -2.28 -10.63 -0.45
N LYS A 207 -1.96 -10.86 0.83
CA LYS A 207 -2.95 -10.94 1.91
C LYS A 207 -3.36 -9.54 2.37
N VAL A 208 -4.64 -9.20 2.17
CA VAL A 208 -5.25 -7.94 2.61
C VAL A 208 -6.60 -8.21 3.28
N TYR A 209 -7.21 -7.16 3.83
CA TYR A 209 -8.55 -7.19 4.41
C TYR A 209 -9.45 -6.26 3.62
N PHE A 210 -10.47 -6.84 3.01
CA PHE A 210 -11.55 -6.07 2.42
C PHE A 210 -12.46 -5.56 3.54
N LYS A 211 -12.75 -4.26 3.56
CA LYS A 211 -13.61 -3.61 4.53
C LYS A 211 -14.76 -2.91 3.83
N SER A 212 -15.98 -3.14 4.30
CA SER A 212 -17.17 -2.42 3.85
C SER A 212 -17.69 -1.54 4.98
N MET A 213 -18.06 -0.31 4.66
CA MET A 213 -18.58 0.68 5.58
C MET A 213 -19.81 1.34 4.98
N MET A 214 -20.85 1.55 5.78
CA MET A 214 -21.98 2.42 5.42
C MET A 214 -21.75 3.82 5.99
N ILE A 215 -21.87 4.83 5.14
CA ILE A 215 -21.86 6.25 5.53
C ILE A 215 -23.31 6.69 5.71
N ASN A 216 -23.76 6.85 6.95
CA ASN A 216 -25.17 7.10 7.29
C ASN A 216 -25.47 8.61 7.28
N SER A 217 -25.59 9.17 6.09
CA SER A 217 -26.03 10.56 5.88
C SER A 217 -27.49 10.62 5.40
N ASN A 218 -28.02 11.81 5.10
CA ASN A 218 -29.31 11.94 4.39
C ASN A 218 -29.33 11.21 3.02
N LYS A 219 -28.14 10.89 2.50
CA LYS A 219 -27.89 10.14 1.28
C LYS A 219 -26.92 9.01 1.61
N SER A 220 -27.39 8.02 2.38
CA SER A 220 -26.55 6.90 2.79
C SER A 220 -25.95 6.19 1.59
N HIS A 221 -24.68 5.84 1.65
CA HIS A 221 -23.98 5.11 0.61
C HIS A 221 -22.83 4.29 1.22
N PRO A 222 -22.45 3.18 0.58
CA PRO A 222 -21.33 2.39 1.03
C PRO A 222 -19.98 3.01 0.62
N ALA A 223 -18.95 2.66 1.37
CA ALA A 223 -17.55 2.86 1.05
C ALA A 223 -16.80 1.54 1.26
N PHE A 224 -15.80 1.27 0.43
CA PHE A 224 -15.06 0.02 0.47
C PHE A 224 -13.55 0.28 0.42
N PHE A 225 -12.82 -0.49 1.21
CA PHE A 225 -11.38 -0.30 1.41
C PHE A 225 -10.64 -1.63 1.37
N LEU A 226 -9.42 -1.60 0.87
CA LEU A 226 -8.41 -2.61 1.17
C LEU A 226 -7.54 -2.10 2.31
N THR A 227 -7.33 -2.96 3.30
CA THR A 227 -6.59 -2.63 4.52
C THR A 227 -5.60 -3.74 4.88
N ASN A 228 -4.62 -3.43 5.72
CA ASN A 228 -3.83 -4.45 6.38
C ASN A 228 -4.48 -4.92 7.71
N GLU A 229 -3.77 -5.76 8.47
CA GLU A 229 -4.24 -6.29 9.77
C GLU A 229 -4.49 -5.19 10.82
N GLU A 230 -3.82 -4.05 10.69
CA GLU A 230 -3.88 -2.92 11.61
C GLU A 230 -4.97 -1.90 11.21
N ASN A 231 -5.76 -2.19 10.16
CA ASN A 231 -6.75 -1.31 9.54
C ASN A 231 -6.16 -0.03 8.92
N GLU A 232 -4.88 -0.06 8.55
CA GLU A 232 -4.27 0.96 7.70
C GLU A 232 -4.82 0.80 6.28
N ILE A 233 -5.22 1.90 5.67
CA ILE A 233 -5.84 1.93 4.35
C ILE A 233 -4.76 1.86 3.28
N LEU A 234 -4.84 0.80 2.48
CA LEU A 234 -3.98 0.54 1.35
C LEU A 234 -4.61 1.05 0.04
N TYR A 235 -5.93 0.92 -0.07
CA TYR A 235 -6.69 1.32 -1.25
C TYR A 235 -8.14 1.69 -0.88
N GLN A 236 -8.72 2.69 -1.53
CA GLN A 236 -10.17 2.97 -1.45
C GLN A 236 -10.83 2.72 -2.81
N LEU A 237 -11.84 1.85 -2.85
CA LEU A 237 -12.66 1.68 -4.04
C LEU A 237 -13.66 2.82 -4.12
N ASN A 238 -13.64 3.54 -5.23
CA ASN A 238 -14.55 4.65 -5.49
C ASN A 238 -15.34 4.46 -6.79
N ALA A 239 -16.65 4.58 -6.63
CA ALA A 239 -17.61 4.67 -7.71
C ALA A 239 -18.69 5.68 -7.30
N PRO A 240 -19.49 6.21 -8.24
CA PRO A 240 -20.67 7.01 -7.91
C PRO A 240 -21.76 6.09 -7.36
N PHE A 241 -21.53 5.53 -6.16
CA PHE A 241 -22.44 4.63 -5.48
C PHE A 241 -23.81 5.30 -5.34
N GLN A 242 -24.85 4.55 -5.66
CA GLN A 242 -26.21 5.08 -5.58
C GLN A 242 -26.61 5.22 -4.11
N ASN A 243 -27.16 6.39 -3.78
CA ASN A 243 -27.62 6.68 -2.44
C ASN A 243 -28.87 5.87 -2.11
N GLY A 244 -29.00 5.45 -0.86
CA GLY A 244 -30.16 4.72 -0.35
C GLY A 244 -30.19 3.24 -0.72
N LEU A 245 -29.08 2.68 -1.22
CA LEU A 245 -28.91 1.24 -1.42
C LEU A 245 -27.96 0.66 -0.38
N ASP A 246 -28.27 -0.54 0.07
CA ASP A 246 -27.42 -1.34 0.96
C ASP A 246 -26.55 -2.30 0.16
N VAL A 247 -25.46 -2.75 0.78
CA VAL A 247 -24.64 -3.85 0.25
C VAL A 247 -25.42 -5.14 0.41
N THR A 248 -25.64 -5.86 -0.70
CA THR A 248 -26.35 -7.14 -0.69
C THR A 248 -25.42 -8.32 -0.91
N GLU A 249 -24.41 -8.15 -1.76
CA GLU A 249 -23.44 -9.19 -2.09
C GLU A 249 -22.11 -8.57 -2.47
N ILE A 250 -21.02 -9.21 -2.05
CA ILE A 250 -19.67 -8.91 -2.50
C ILE A 250 -19.03 -10.22 -2.95
N SER A 251 -18.30 -10.18 -4.06
CA SER A 251 -17.44 -11.27 -4.52
C SER A 251 -16.11 -10.71 -4.95
N ILE A 252 -15.05 -11.49 -4.70
CA ILE A 252 -13.71 -11.20 -5.18
C ILE A 252 -13.30 -12.44 -5.97
N ASP A 253 -13.20 -12.31 -7.28
CA ASP A 253 -12.91 -13.40 -8.22
C ASP A 253 -12.47 -12.82 -9.57
N ASP A 254 -11.79 -13.62 -10.39
CA ASP A 254 -11.41 -13.26 -11.76
C ASP A 254 -12.66 -13.34 -12.67
N ILE A 255 -13.31 -12.21 -12.90
CA ILE A 255 -14.60 -12.14 -13.59
C ILE A 255 -14.42 -12.08 -15.10
N ASP A 256 -13.41 -11.36 -15.59
CA ASP A 256 -13.13 -11.25 -17.03
C ASP A 256 -12.09 -12.24 -17.57
N ARG A 257 -11.53 -13.09 -16.69
CA ARG A 257 -10.59 -14.17 -17.02
C ARG A 257 -9.24 -13.67 -17.50
N ASP A 258 -8.81 -12.50 -17.02
CA ASP A 258 -7.48 -11.97 -17.30
C ASP A 258 -6.39 -12.53 -16.36
N GLY A 259 -6.80 -13.31 -15.35
CA GLY A 259 -5.91 -13.93 -14.38
C GLY A 259 -5.60 -13.04 -13.18
N LEU A 260 -6.36 -11.96 -12.96
CA LEU A 260 -6.31 -11.10 -11.78
C LEU A 260 -7.69 -11.10 -11.08
N GLU A 261 -7.75 -11.04 -9.75
CA GLU A 261 -9.05 -10.96 -9.08
C GLU A 261 -9.71 -9.57 -9.18
N ASP A 262 -10.95 -9.57 -9.65
CA ASP A 262 -11.83 -8.41 -9.67
C ASP A 262 -12.69 -8.34 -8.40
N ILE A 263 -13.12 -7.13 -8.05
CA ILE A 263 -14.05 -6.92 -6.94
C ILE A 263 -15.43 -6.58 -7.49
N VAL A 264 -16.41 -7.41 -7.17
CA VAL A 264 -17.81 -7.21 -7.52
C VAL A 264 -18.59 -6.81 -6.28
N VAL A 265 -19.30 -5.69 -6.37
CA VAL A 265 -20.20 -5.19 -5.33
C VAL A 265 -21.60 -5.11 -5.91
N ILE A 266 -22.57 -5.76 -5.25
CA ILE A 266 -23.99 -5.65 -5.58
C ILE A 266 -24.67 -4.82 -4.50
N LEU A 267 -25.36 -3.77 -4.95
CA LEU A 267 -26.13 -2.86 -4.12
C LEU A 267 -27.62 -3.04 -4.42
N GLY A 268 -28.46 -3.03 -3.38
CA GLY A 268 -29.90 -3.17 -3.54
C GLY A 268 -30.66 -2.61 -2.34
N ASP A 269 -31.96 -2.46 -2.52
CA ASP A 269 -32.87 -2.08 -1.43
C ASP A 269 -33.15 -3.32 -0.56
N LYS A 270 -32.86 -3.22 0.74
CA LYS A 270 -33.08 -4.30 1.70
C LYS A 270 -34.57 -4.50 2.04
N ASP A 271 -35.38 -3.46 1.85
CA ASP A 271 -36.75 -3.38 2.38
C ASP A 271 -37.85 -3.43 1.30
N THR A 272 -37.51 -3.36 0.00
CA THR A 272 -38.53 -3.46 -1.06
C THR A 272 -38.22 -4.50 -2.12
N SER A 273 -39.21 -5.36 -2.39
CA SER A 273 -39.25 -6.25 -3.56
C SER A 273 -39.49 -5.50 -4.89
N ILE A 274 -39.18 -4.20 -4.93
CA ILE A 274 -39.44 -3.26 -6.04
C ILE A 274 -38.19 -2.38 -6.30
N GLY A 275 -37.20 -2.41 -5.41
CA GLY A 275 -35.95 -1.65 -5.57
C GLY A 275 -35.06 -2.20 -6.68
N GLY A 276 -34.42 -1.29 -7.40
CA GLY A 276 -33.44 -1.66 -8.42
C GLY A 276 -32.15 -2.18 -7.79
N VAL A 277 -31.49 -3.10 -8.50
CA VAL A 277 -30.19 -3.64 -8.10
C VAL A 277 -29.11 -3.07 -9.00
N VAL A 278 -27.99 -2.67 -8.40
CA VAL A 278 -26.84 -2.11 -9.12
C VAL A 278 -25.61 -2.93 -8.80
N ALA A 279 -24.97 -3.45 -9.84
CA ALA A 279 -23.67 -4.10 -9.71
C ALA A 279 -22.57 -3.12 -10.08
N TRP A 280 -21.49 -3.12 -9.31
CA TRP A 280 -20.23 -2.47 -9.63
C TRP A 280 -19.16 -3.55 -9.77
N ILE A 281 -18.37 -3.47 -10.83
CA ILE A 281 -17.20 -4.33 -11.02
C ILE A 281 -15.97 -3.43 -11.09
N PHE A 282 -15.03 -3.70 -10.19
CA PHE A 282 -13.73 -3.07 -10.10
C PHE A 282 -12.72 -4.07 -10.65
N PHE A 283 -12.27 -3.83 -11.88
CA PHE A 283 -11.31 -4.69 -12.55
C PHE A 283 -9.91 -4.39 -12.07
N GLN A 284 -9.18 -5.42 -11.64
CA GLN A 284 -7.80 -5.24 -11.24
C GLN A 284 -6.91 -4.97 -12.46
N THR A 285 -5.90 -4.14 -12.29
CA THR A 285 -4.84 -3.88 -13.28
C THR A 285 -3.51 -4.46 -12.81
N GLU A 286 -2.57 -4.67 -13.74
CA GLU A 286 -1.26 -5.31 -13.44
C GLU A 286 -0.43 -4.55 -12.39
N ASP A 287 -0.63 -3.24 -12.28
CA ASP A 287 -0.01 -2.37 -11.27
C ASP A 287 -0.71 -2.46 -9.88
N GLY A 288 -1.77 -3.26 -9.79
CA GLY A 288 -2.56 -3.50 -8.59
C GLY A 288 -3.64 -2.47 -8.32
N PHE A 289 -3.85 -1.49 -9.19
CA PHE A 289 -4.98 -0.59 -9.08
C PHE A 289 -6.28 -1.28 -9.53
N PHE A 290 -7.40 -0.57 -9.35
CA PHE A 290 -8.71 -1.02 -9.79
C PHE A 290 -9.38 0.03 -10.66
N CYS A 291 -10.03 -0.42 -11.74
CA CYS A 291 -10.75 0.45 -12.66
C CYS A 291 -12.19 -0.02 -12.89
N VAL A 292 -13.10 0.92 -13.13
CA VAL A 292 -14.47 0.59 -13.54
C VAL A 292 -14.62 0.84 -15.04
N ARG A 293 -14.93 -0.21 -15.81
CA ARG A 293 -15.13 -0.12 -17.26
C ARG A 293 -16.55 0.39 -17.56
N ASN A 294 -16.65 1.66 -17.94
CA ASN A 294 -17.91 2.39 -18.23
C ASN A 294 -18.92 1.61 -19.10
N GLU A 295 -18.45 0.99 -20.17
CA GLU A 295 -19.31 0.28 -21.13
C GLU A 295 -19.93 -0.97 -20.50
N VAL A 296 -19.11 -1.75 -19.80
CA VAL A 296 -19.55 -2.92 -19.02
C VAL A 296 -20.54 -2.50 -17.94
N GLN A 297 -20.23 -1.44 -17.19
CA GLN A 297 -21.07 -0.93 -16.11
C GLN A 297 -22.46 -0.49 -16.62
N LYS A 298 -22.50 0.18 -17.78
CA LYS A 298 -23.77 0.57 -18.43
C LYS A 298 -24.56 -0.65 -18.89
N ASP A 299 -23.92 -1.60 -19.57
CA ASP A 299 -24.56 -2.83 -20.05
C ASP A 299 -25.18 -3.62 -18.89
N LEU A 300 -24.43 -3.80 -17.80
CA LEU A 300 -24.88 -4.53 -16.61
C LEU A 300 -26.09 -3.84 -15.96
N ASN A 301 -25.98 -2.53 -15.74
CA ASN A 301 -27.06 -1.80 -15.08
C ASN A 301 -28.31 -1.73 -15.97
N ILE A 302 -28.19 -1.58 -17.29
CA ILE A 302 -29.36 -1.65 -18.19
C ILE A 302 -30.01 -3.04 -18.12
N LYS A 303 -29.20 -4.10 -18.15
CA LYS A 303 -29.70 -5.48 -18.20
C LYS A 303 -30.38 -5.92 -16.90
N TYR A 304 -29.90 -5.42 -15.77
CA TYR A 304 -30.29 -5.94 -14.46
C TYR A 304 -30.93 -4.91 -13.52
N TYR A 305 -31.17 -3.66 -13.97
CA TYR A 305 -31.78 -2.60 -13.16
C TYR A 305 -33.03 -3.06 -12.40
N ASP A 306 -33.91 -3.83 -13.06
CA ASP A 306 -35.17 -4.32 -12.48
C ASP A 306 -35.07 -5.74 -11.90
N THR A 307 -33.86 -6.32 -11.82
CA THR A 307 -33.65 -7.70 -11.38
C THR A 307 -33.35 -7.75 -9.88
N ILE A 308 -34.38 -8.02 -9.08
CA ILE A 308 -34.31 -8.12 -7.61
C ILE A 308 -33.36 -9.24 -7.12
N ASN A 309 -32.95 -10.16 -8.00
CA ASN A 309 -32.11 -11.32 -7.67
C ASN A 309 -30.78 -11.36 -8.42
N LEU A 310 -30.21 -10.21 -8.83
CA LEU A 310 -28.86 -10.22 -9.38
C LEU A 310 -27.89 -10.74 -8.30
N LYS A 311 -27.10 -11.75 -8.67
CA LYS A 311 -26.07 -12.36 -7.83
C LYS A 311 -24.75 -12.38 -8.58
N THR A 312 -23.65 -12.51 -7.86
CA THR A 312 -22.30 -12.56 -8.47
C THR A 312 -22.16 -13.71 -9.46
N LYS A 313 -22.83 -14.85 -9.19
CA LYS A 313 -22.93 -15.97 -10.12
C LYS A 313 -23.51 -15.58 -11.49
N THR A 314 -24.55 -14.75 -11.52
CA THR A 314 -25.18 -14.26 -12.76
C THR A 314 -24.26 -13.33 -13.55
N LEU A 315 -23.36 -12.62 -12.86
CA LEU A 315 -22.35 -11.78 -13.50
C LEU A 315 -21.24 -12.61 -14.12
N LYS A 316 -20.77 -13.67 -13.45
CA LYS A 316 -19.82 -14.62 -14.05
C LYS A 316 -20.35 -15.17 -15.37
N GLU A 317 -21.59 -15.68 -15.35
CA GLU A 317 -22.27 -16.16 -16.56
C GLU A 317 -22.30 -15.11 -17.69
N TYR A 318 -22.50 -13.83 -17.37
CA TYR A 318 -22.47 -12.75 -18.37
C TYR A 318 -21.12 -12.64 -19.09
N PHE A 319 -20.00 -12.81 -18.39
CA PHE A 319 -18.67 -12.78 -19.01
C PHE A 319 -18.30 -14.09 -19.71
N GLU A 320 -18.93 -15.23 -19.38
CA GLU A 320 -18.68 -16.48 -20.13
C GLU A 320 -19.23 -16.44 -21.57
N PHE A 321 -20.18 -15.55 -21.86
CA PHE A 321 -20.85 -15.45 -23.16
C PHE A 321 -20.39 -14.27 -24.03
N LYS A 322 -19.50 -13.40 -23.53
CA LYS A 322 -18.83 -12.35 -24.32
C LYS A 322 -17.46 -12.84 -24.75
#